data_AF-A0A956W0H3-F1
#
_entry.id   AF-A0A956W0H3-F1
#
_cell.length_a   1.000
_cell.length_b   1.000
_cell.length_c   1.000
_cell.angle_alpha   90.00
_cell.angle_beta   90.00
_cell.angle_gamma   90.00
#
_symmetry.space_group_name_H-M   'P 1'
#
loop_
_entity.id
_entity.type
_entity.pdbx_description
1 polymer ?
#
loop_
_entity_poly.entity_id
_entity_poly.type
_entity_poly.pdbx_seq_one_letter_code
_entity_poly.pdbx_strand_id
1 'polypeptide(L)'
;QYLVNLMLGQRYPGKGGVTIDAEHYRHRREEEIVSKAMRMAESVKEYGDPITLEPMTPADRRLVHLALAEDEGVVTESTGDGENRKVVILPRD
;
A
#
# COMPACT_ATOMS: atom_id res chain seq x y z
N GLN A 1 -10.70 -14.55 8.18
CA GLN A 1 -11.10 -13.60 9.26
C GLN A 1 -12.32 -14.08 10.06
N TYR A 2 -13.40 -14.57 9.43
CA TYR A 2 -14.60 -15.07 10.13
C TYR A 2 -14.34 -16.27 11.07
N LEU A 3 -13.55 -17.26 10.64
CA LEU A 3 -13.31 -18.49 11.42
C LEU A 3 -12.47 -18.27 12.69
N VAL A 4 -11.53 -17.32 12.67
CA VAL A 4 -10.68 -16.99 13.84
C VAL A 4 -11.51 -16.27 14.91
N ASN A 5 -12.38 -15.35 14.50
CA ASN A 5 -13.32 -14.68 15.42
C ASN A 5 -14.36 -15.65 15.99
N LEU A 6 -14.83 -16.62 15.20
CA LEU A 6 -15.81 -17.62 15.65
C LEU A 6 -15.23 -18.56 16.72
N MET A 7 -13.99 -19.05 16.52
CA MET A 7 -13.34 -19.95 17.48
C MET A 7 -13.00 -19.26 18.81
N LEU A 8 -12.72 -17.96 18.78
CA LEU A 8 -12.34 -17.21 19.99
C LEU A 8 -13.56 -16.72 20.79
N GLY A 9 -14.74 -16.57 20.17
CA GLY A 9 -15.98 -16.21 20.85
C GLY A 9 -16.56 -17.30 21.76
N GLN A 10 -16.20 -18.57 21.57
CA GLN A 10 -16.79 -19.69 22.32
C GLN A 10 -16.06 -20.02 23.63
N ARG A 11 -14.87 -19.41 23.89
CA ARG A 11 -14.02 -19.79 25.04
C ARG A 11 -13.90 -18.74 26.14
N TYR A 12 -14.39 -17.51 25.94
CA TYR A 12 -14.44 -16.47 26.98
C TYR A 12 -15.66 -15.54 26.79
N PRO A 13 -16.82 -15.81 27.43
CA PRO A 13 -17.92 -14.88 27.42
C PRO A 13 -17.59 -13.71 28.36
N GLY A 14 -17.27 -12.54 27.80
CA GLY A 14 -17.31 -11.28 28.56
C GLY A 14 -16.08 -10.36 28.54
N LYS A 15 -14.97 -10.69 27.85
CA LYS A 15 -13.86 -9.73 27.69
C LYS A 15 -13.15 -9.87 26.34
N GLY A 16 -13.10 -8.76 25.61
CA GLY A 16 -12.05 -8.45 24.64
C GLY A 16 -12.12 -9.25 23.35
N GLY A 17 -12.78 -8.66 22.35
CA GLY A 17 -12.52 -9.05 20.96
C GLY A 17 -11.02 -9.06 20.70
N VAL A 18 -10.59 -10.09 20.01
CA VAL A 18 -9.21 -10.41 19.70
C VAL A 18 -8.65 -9.30 18.79
N THR A 19 -8.13 -8.25 19.42
CA THR A 19 -7.32 -7.22 18.75
C THR A 19 -5.89 -7.77 18.64
N ILE A 20 -5.75 -8.93 17.99
CA ILE A 20 -4.41 -9.48 17.73
C ILE A 20 -3.84 -8.71 16.56
N ASP A 21 -2.90 -7.82 16.85
CA ASP A 21 -1.74 -7.44 16.02
C ASP A 21 -2.02 -6.90 14.60
N ALA A 22 -3.28 -6.76 14.21
CA ALA A 22 -3.70 -6.35 12.88
C ALA A 22 -3.49 -4.85 12.67
N GLU A 23 -3.65 -4.03 13.70
CA GLU A 23 -3.33 -2.59 13.64
C GLU A 23 -1.84 -2.36 13.40
N HIS A 24 -0.96 -3.05 14.14
CA HIS A 24 0.50 -2.95 13.96
C HIS A 24 0.97 -3.57 12.64
N TYR A 25 0.36 -4.67 12.18
CA TYR A 25 0.66 -5.25 10.88
C TYR A 25 0.22 -4.35 9.72
N ARG A 26 -1.01 -3.79 9.80
CA ARG A 26 -1.52 -2.85 8.79
C ARG A 26 -0.64 -1.61 8.70
N HIS A 27 -0.28 -1.02 9.83
CA HIS A 27 0.59 0.15 9.87
C HIS A 27 1.95 -0.13 9.21
N ARG A 28 2.61 -1.24 9.59
CA ARG A 28 3.89 -1.62 8.98
C ARG A 28 3.78 -1.83 7.47
N ARG A 29 2.70 -2.47 7.01
CA ARG A 29 2.48 -2.68 5.58
C ARG A 29 2.30 -1.37 4.82
N GLU A 30 1.57 -0.42 5.40
CA GLU A 30 1.39 0.92 4.82
C GLU A 30 2.75 1.65 4.73
N GLU A 31 3.55 1.63 5.80
CA GLU A 31 4.91 2.20 5.83
C GLU A 31 5.83 1.58 4.77
N GLU A 32 5.80 0.25 4.62
CA GLU A 32 6.60 -0.46 3.62
C GLU A 32 6.24 -0.03 2.19
N ILE A 33 4.94 0.11 1.88
CA ILE A 33 4.46 0.56 0.57
C ILE A 33 4.93 1.98 0.29
N VAL A 34 4.74 2.88 1.26
CA VAL A 34 5.15 4.30 1.13
C VAL A 34 6.66 4.41 0.94
N SER A 35 7.44 3.72 1.78
CA SER A 35 8.90 3.71 1.69
C SER A 35 9.40 3.16 0.36
N LYS A 36 8.79 2.08 -0.14
CA LYS A 36 9.11 1.55 -1.48
C LYS A 36 8.80 2.57 -2.57
N ALA A 37 7.63 3.21 -2.53
CA ALA A 37 7.23 4.22 -3.51
C ALA A 37 8.19 5.42 -3.54
N MET A 38 8.57 5.96 -2.37
CA MET A 38 9.52 7.07 -2.26
C MET A 38 10.90 6.73 -2.85
N ARG A 39 11.43 5.53 -2.55
CA ARG A 39 12.71 5.09 -3.12
C ARG A 39 12.67 4.98 -4.64
N MET A 40 11.57 4.46 -5.18
CA MET A 40 11.41 4.35 -6.64
C MET A 40 11.23 5.72 -7.29
N ALA A 41 10.50 6.65 -6.65
CA ALA A 41 10.38 8.02 -7.13
C ALA A 41 11.74 8.71 -7.21
N GLU A 42 12.62 8.52 -6.22
CA GLU A 42 13.98 9.05 -6.27
C GLU A 42 14.78 8.50 -7.45
N SER A 43 14.70 7.18 -7.70
CA SER A 43 15.33 6.58 -8.88
C SER A 43 14.77 7.12 -10.19
N VAL A 44 13.45 7.36 -10.28
CA VAL A 44 12.83 7.98 -11.47
C VAL A 44 13.35 9.40 -11.68
N LYS A 45 13.52 10.19 -10.62
CA LYS A 45 14.08 11.56 -10.71
C LYS A 45 15.55 11.55 -11.11
N GLU A 46 16.33 10.57 -10.64
CA GLU A 46 17.75 10.45 -10.94
C GLU A 46 18.02 9.99 -12.38
N TYR A 47 17.28 8.98 -12.85
CA TYR A 47 17.54 8.33 -14.14
C TYR A 47 16.60 8.77 -15.26
N GLY A 48 15.45 9.35 -14.94
CA GLY A 48 14.42 9.76 -15.91
C GLY A 48 13.60 8.61 -16.50
N ASP A 49 13.88 7.36 -16.11
CA ASP A 49 13.15 6.19 -16.61
C ASP A 49 11.91 5.90 -15.76
N PRO A 50 10.71 5.71 -16.36
CA PRO A 50 9.52 5.32 -15.62
C PRO A 50 9.65 3.96 -14.92
N ILE A 51 9.15 3.86 -13.69
CA ILE A 51 9.15 2.62 -12.91
C ILE A 51 7.72 2.15 -12.66
N THR A 52 7.46 0.87 -12.96
CA THR A 52 6.19 0.21 -12.67
C THR A 52 6.27 -0.58 -11.38
N LEU A 53 5.37 -0.30 -10.44
CA LEU A 53 5.23 -1.08 -9.20
C LEU A 53 4.48 -2.39 -9.44
N GLU A 54 4.58 -3.30 -8.47
CA GLU A 54 3.79 -4.54 -8.45
C GLU A 54 2.28 -4.24 -8.37
N PRO A 55 1.41 -5.10 -8.92
CA PRO A 55 -0.02 -5.00 -8.71
C PRO A 55 -0.38 -4.99 -7.22
N MET A 56 -1.33 -4.14 -6.83
CA MET A 56 -1.67 -3.94 -5.42
C MET A 56 -3.14 -3.54 -5.26
N THR A 57 -3.64 -3.62 -4.03
CA THR A 57 -5.06 -3.35 -3.76
C THR A 57 -5.42 -1.88 -4.04
N PRO A 58 -6.69 -1.53 -4.27
CA PRO A 58 -7.09 -0.13 -4.45
C PRO A 58 -6.66 0.79 -3.30
N ALA A 59 -6.64 0.28 -2.06
CA ALA A 59 -6.18 1.04 -0.89
C ALA A 59 -4.68 1.32 -0.97
N ASP A 60 -3.87 0.31 -1.31
CA ASP A 60 -2.43 0.45 -1.47
C ASP A 60 -2.08 1.42 -2.61
N ARG A 61 -2.79 1.34 -3.75
CA ARG A 61 -2.59 2.28 -4.87
C ARG A 61 -2.87 3.71 -4.45
N ARG A 62 -3.97 3.93 -3.72
CA ARG A 62 -4.31 5.25 -3.18
C ARG A 62 -3.22 5.76 -2.23
N LEU A 63 -2.64 4.89 -1.42
CA LEU A 63 -1.54 5.25 -0.52
C LEU A 63 -0.30 5.72 -1.30
N VAL A 64 0.07 5.01 -2.37
CA VAL A 64 1.17 5.43 -3.26
C VAL A 64 0.88 6.79 -3.91
N HIS A 65 -0.31 6.96 -4.48
CA HIS A 65 -0.72 8.20 -5.13
C HIS A 65 -0.67 9.39 -4.16
N LEU A 66 -1.12 9.21 -2.91
CA LEU A 66 -1.07 10.25 -1.89
C LEU A 66 0.36 10.52 -1.39
N ALA A 67 1.16 9.48 -1.22
CA ALA A 67 2.54 9.62 -0.75
C ALA A 67 3.42 10.43 -1.72
N LEU A 68 3.11 10.37 -3.02
CA LEU A 68 3.86 11.07 -4.07
C LEU A 68 3.10 12.27 -4.66
N ALA A 69 1.95 12.67 -4.09
CA ALA A 69 1.12 13.74 -4.65
C ALA A 69 1.83 15.10 -4.67
N GLU A 70 2.59 15.39 -3.62
CA GLU A 70 3.31 16.65 -3.42
C GLU A 70 4.76 16.62 -3.99
N ASP A 71 5.20 15.50 -4.57
CA ASP A 71 6.52 15.42 -5.19
C ASP A 71 6.47 16.09 -6.58
N GLU A 72 7.19 17.19 -6.74
CA GLU A 72 7.24 17.96 -7.99
C GLU A 72 8.10 17.31 -9.08
N GLY A 73 8.93 16.30 -8.75
CA GLY A 73 9.79 15.62 -9.72
C GLY A 73 9.14 14.39 -10.37
N VAL A 74 7.98 13.94 -9.89
CA VAL A 74 7.30 12.76 -10.43
C VAL A 74 5.79 12.94 -10.57
N VAL A 75 5.18 12.06 -11.36
CA VAL A 75 3.73 11.85 -11.43
C VAL A 75 3.41 10.36 -11.33
N THR A 76 2.19 10.03 -10.92
CA THR A 76 1.78 8.63 -10.72
C THR A 76 0.50 8.31 -11.49
N GLU A 77 0.47 7.17 -12.17
CA GLU A 77 -0.68 6.72 -12.95
C GLU A 77 -1.02 5.26 -12.64
N SER A 78 -2.31 4.96 -12.51
CA SER A 78 -2.78 3.58 -12.32
C SER A 78 -3.10 2.91 -13.66
N THR A 79 -2.39 1.83 -14.01
CA THR A 79 -2.58 1.08 -15.27
C THR A 79 -3.00 -0.37 -15.02
N GLY A 80 -3.67 -0.99 -16.00
CA GLY A 80 -4.18 -2.36 -15.92
C GLY A 80 -5.56 -2.50 -15.28
N ASP A 81 -6.04 -3.74 -15.17
CA ASP A 81 -7.42 -4.07 -14.77
C ASP A 81 -7.47 -5.15 -13.68
N GLY A 82 -8.51 -5.08 -12.83
CA GLY A 82 -8.76 -6.05 -11.76
C GLY A 82 -7.55 -6.22 -10.84
N GLU A 83 -7.14 -7.47 -10.62
CA GLU A 83 -6.01 -7.85 -9.78
C GLU A 83 -4.65 -7.49 -10.36
N ASN A 84 -4.57 -7.22 -11.68
CA ASN A 84 -3.33 -6.82 -12.36
C ASN A 84 -3.12 -5.30 -12.34
N ARG A 85 -4.04 -4.55 -11.72
CA ARG A 85 -3.97 -3.09 -11.69
C ARG A 85 -2.85 -2.62 -10.77
N LYS A 86 -1.99 -1.76 -11.30
CA LYS A 86 -0.72 -1.33 -10.70
C LYS A 86 -0.50 0.17 -10.87
N VAL A 87 0.51 0.71 -10.19
CA VAL A 87 0.90 2.13 -10.30
C VAL A 87 2.22 2.24 -11.06
N VAL A 88 2.27 3.19 -11.99
CA VAL A 88 3.47 3.60 -12.71
C VAL A 88 3.88 4.97 -12.17
N ILE A 89 5.16 5.12 -11.84
CA ILE A 89 5.78 6.38 -11.44
C ILE A 89 6.56 6.89 -12.66
N LEU A 90 6.27 8.10 -13.09
CA LEU A 90 6.88 8.75 -14.26
C LEU A 90 7.60 10.02 -13.82
N PRO A 91 8.70 10.43 -14.49
CA PRO A 91 9.28 11.74 -14.24
C PRO A 91 8.28 12.84 -14.63
N ARG A 92 8.33 13.96 -13.92
CA ARG A 92 7.59 15.17 -14.32
C ARG A 92 8.48 15.99 -15.26
N ASP A 93 7.93 16.39 -16.41
CA ASP A 93 8.59 17.24 -17.41
C ASP A 93 8.78 18.68 -16.92
#